data_AF-A0A1A8Z5H5-F1
#
_entry.id   AF-A0A1A8Z5H5-F1
#
_cell.length_a   1.000
_cell.length_b   1.000
_cell.length_c   1.000
_cell.angle_alpha   90.00
_cell.angle_beta   90.00
_cell.angle_gamma   90.00
#
_symmetry.space_group_name_H-M   'P 1'
#
loop_
_entity.id
_entity.type
_entity.pdbx_description
1 polymer ?
#
loop_
_entity_poly.entity_id
_entity_poly.type
_entity_poly.pdbx_seq_one_letter_code
_entity_poly.pdbx_strand_id
1 'polypeptide(L)' 'MQPKSVGTAYLLWFFLGALGVHQFYLGKTGRGVSMLLTFGWLTVGLWIDLFTLPSQVRKVNAAAAVAMPVAV' A
#
# COMPACT_ATOMS: atom_id res chain seq x y z
N MET A 1 -9.76 -12.67 3.34
CA MET A 1 -8.87 -11.58 3.82
C MET A 1 -9.74 -10.35 4.05
N GLN A 2 -9.58 -9.64 5.17
CA GLN A 2 -10.38 -8.44 5.44
C GLN A 2 -10.07 -7.33 4.42
N PRO A 3 -11.07 -6.54 3.98
CA PRO A 3 -10.84 -5.42 3.07
C PRO A 3 -9.91 -4.38 3.70
N LYS A 4 -8.89 -3.96 2.96
CA LYS A 4 -7.93 -2.93 3.38
C LYS A 4 -8.58 -1.55 3.21
N SER A 5 -8.36 -0.66 4.17
CA SER A 5 -8.89 0.70 4.14
C SER A 5 -7.89 1.66 3.50
N VAL A 6 -8.39 2.52 2.60
CA VAL A 6 -7.61 3.61 2.00
C VAL A 6 -7.19 4.61 3.07
N GLY A 7 -8.07 4.93 4.03
CA GLY A 7 -7.78 5.88 5.10
C GLY A 7 -6.63 5.40 6.00
N THR A 8 -6.65 4.12 6.39
CA THR A 8 -5.55 3.53 7.17
C THR A 8 -4.23 3.55 6.38
N ALA A 9 -4.28 3.26 5.09
CA ALA A 9 -3.10 3.26 4.25
C ALA A 9 -2.50 4.68 4.07
N TYR A 10 -3.33 5.73 3.99
CA TYR A 10 -2.86 7.13 4.05
C TYR A 10 -2.32 7.51 5.43
N LEU A 11 -2.92 7.03 6.52
CA LEU A 11 -2.44 7.28 7.88
C LEU A 11 -1.00 6.74 8.04
N LEU A 12 -0.77 5.51 7.59
CA LEU A 12 0.56 4.90 7.58
C LEU A 12 1.53 5.63 6.65
N TRP A 13 1.05 6.10 5.50
CA TRP A 13 1.86 6.88 4.56
C TRP A 13 2.26 8.25 5.14
N PHE A 14 1.38 8.92 5.90
CA PHE A 14 1.69 10.22 6.48
C PHE A 14 2.72 10.12 7.63
N PHE A 15 2.55 9.16 8.53
CA PHE A 15 3.44 9.00 9.70
C PHE A 15 4.73 8.21 9.38
N LEU A 16 4.63 7.15 8.58
CA LEU A 16 5.73 6.21 8.29
C LEU A 16 5.97 6.03 6.79
N GLY A 17 5.51 6.95 5.93
CA GLY A 17 5.67 6.85 4.49
C GLY A 17 7.12 6.84 4.04
N ALA A 18 7.98 7.65 4.66
CA ALA A 18 9.42 7.66 4.37
C ALA A 18 10.08 6.30 4.66
N LEU A 19 9.53 5.53 5.60
CA LEU A 19 9.94 4.16 5.92
C LEU A 19 9.24 3.11 5.04
N GLY A 20 8.31 3.50 4.17
CA GLY A 20 7.59 2.60 3.25
C GLY A 20 6.56 1.69 3.92
N VAL A 21 6.12 1.97 5.15
CA VAL A 21 5.28 1.05 5.95
C VAL A 21 3.88 0.84 5.36
N HIS A 22 3.35 1.80 4.63
CA HIS A 22 2.09 1.66 3.89
C HIS A 22 2.14 0.55 2.83
N GLN A 23 3.30 0.27 2.23
CA GLN A 23 3.47 -0.83 1.27
C GLN A 23 3.43 -2.19 1.96
N PHE A 24 3.94 -2.30 3.19
CA PHE A 24 3.82 -3.53 4.00
C PHE A 24 2.37 -3.79 4.41
N TYR A 25 1.60 -2.74 4.73
CA TYR A 25 0.16 -2.88 4.99
C TYR A 25 -0.62 -3.44 3.79
N LEU A 26 -0.20 -3.08 2.57
CA LEU A 26 -0.76 -3.60 1.32
C LEU A 26 -0.24 -5.00 0.96
N GLY A 27 0.64 -5.62 1.76
CA GLY A 27 1.23 -6.92 1.48
C GLY A 27 2.34 -6.89 0.42
N LYS A 28 2.83 -5.70 0.05
CA LYS A 28 3.88 -5.50 -0.96
C LYS A 28 5.25 -5.37 -0.31
N THR A 29 5.68 -6.44 0.37
CA THR A 29 6.94 -6.48 1.15
C THR A 29 8.16 -6.10 0.31
N GLY A 30 8.27 -6.60 -0.93
CA GLY A 30 9.41 -6.26 -1.80
C GLY A 30 9.53 -4.77 -2.10
N ARG A 31 8.39 -4.08 -2.26
CA ARG A 31 8.34 -2.63 -2.53
C ARG A 31 8.62 -1.80 -1.27
N GLY A 32 8.18 -2.28 -0.11
CA GLY A 32 8.53 -1.68 1.19
C GLY A 32 10.02 -1.81 1.51
N VAL A 33 10.60 -2.99 1.29
CA VAL A 33 12.04 -3.26 1.50
C VAL A 33 12.91 -2.44 0.54
N SER A 34 12.51 -2.34 -0.74
CA SER A 34 13.21 -1.43 -1.65
C SER A 34 13.14 0.01 -1.15
N MET A 35 12.00 0.46 -0.64
CA MET A 35 11.85 1.84 -0.13
C MET A 35 12.76 2.12 1.08
N LEU A 36 13.00 1.13 1.95
CA LEU A 36 13.93 1.21 3.08
C LEU A 36 15.40 1.24 2.63
N LEU A 37 15.82 0.32 1.75
CA LEU A 37 17.19 0.25 1.22
C LEU A 37 17.56 1.48 0.39
N THR A 38 16.56 2.07 -0.27
CA THR A 38 16.70 3.20 -1.19
C THR A 38 16.45 4.53 -0.43
N PHE A 39 16.36 4.52 0.92
CA PHE A 39 16.10 5.73 1.75
C PHE A 39 14.95 6.60 1.22
N GLY A 40 13.91 5.95 0.68
CA GLY A 40 12.76 6.62 0.06
C GLY A 40 13.06 7.44 -1.20
N TRP A 41 14.19 7.28 -1.90
CA TRP A 41 14.68 8.11 -3.02
C TRP A 41 13.96 9.48 -3.20
N LEU A 42 14.22 10.37 -2.24
CA LEU A 42 14.00 11.83 -2.30
C LEU A 42 12.55 12.36 -2.44
N THR A 43 11.57 11.77 -1.76
CA THR A 43 10.14 12.22 -1.71
C THR A 43 9.30 11.96 -2.95
N VAL A 44 9.89 11.76 -4.14
CA VAL A 44 9.14 11.52 -5.39
C VAL A 44 8.28 10.25 -5.29
N GLY A 45 8.80 9.19 -4.66
CA GLY A 45 8.03 7.98 -4.39
C GLY A 45 6.80 8.23 -3.51
N LEU A 46 6.90 9.14 -2.53
CA LEU A 46 5.78 9.54 -1.68
C LEU A 46 4.72 10.30 -2.48
N TRP A 47 5.14 11.24 -3.33
CA TRP A 47 4.23 11.99 -4.22
C TRP A 47 3.49 11.07 -5.19
N ILE A 48 4.18 10.10 -5.78
CA ILE A 48 3.54 9.10 -6.66
C ILE A 48 2.57 8.23 -5.85
N ASP A 49 2.97 7.83 -4.64
CA ASP A 49 2.09 7.05 -3.78
C ASP A 49 0.85 7.86 -3.40
N LEU A 50 0.93 9.16 -3.15
CA LEU A 50 -0.24 10.01 -2.83
C LEU A 50 -1.39 9.83 -3.83
N PHE A 51 -1.10 9.76 -5.14
CA PHE A 51 -2.12 9.58 -6.18
C PHE A 51 -2.45 8.10 -6.45
N THR A 52 -1.47 7.21 -6.29
CA THR A 52 -1.66 5.80 -6.65
C THR A 52 -2.21 4.94 -5.51
N LEU A 53 -2.11 5.39 -4.25
CA LEU A 53 -2.53 4.66 -3.04
C LEU A 53 -3.97 4.12 -3.11
N PRO A 54 -4.98 4.91 -3.53
CA PRO A 54 -6.36 4.42 -3.63
C PRO A 54 -6.49 3.30 -4.67
N SER A 55 -5.78 3.44 -5.79
CA SER A 55 -5.72 2.41 -6.84
C SER A 55 -5.05 1.13 -6.33
N GLN A 56 -3.98 1.26 -5.55
CA GLN A 56 -3.28 0.12 -4.95
C GLN A 56 -4.17 -0.64 -3.95
N VAL A 57 -4.90 0.07 -3.09
CA VAL A 57 -5.86 -0.53 -2.14
C VAL A 57 -6.98 -1.25 -2.89
N ARG A 58 -7.56 -0.62 -3.92
CA ARG A 58 -8.60 -1.24 -4.74
C ARG A 58 -8.11 -2.52 -5.42
N LYS A 59 -6.88 -2.53 -5.96
CA LYS A 59 -6.28 -3.72 -6.58
C LYS A 59 -6.11 -4.86 -5.57
N VAL A 60 -5.62 -4.56 -4.36
CA VAL A 60 -5.45 -5.56 -3.29
C VAL A 60 -6.80 -6.12 -2.84
N ASN A 61 -7.79 -5.25 -2.64
CA ASN A 61 -9.15 -5.69 -2.26
C ASN A 61 -9.84 -6.48 -3.38
N ALA A 62 -9.67 -6.09 -4.64
CA ALA A 62 -10.21 -6.82 -5.79
C ALA A 62 -9.56 -8.20 -5.94
N ALA A 63 -8.23 -8.29 -5.79
CA ALA A 63 -7.53 -9.58 -5.80
C ALA A 63 -8.00 -10.49 -4.65
N ALA A 64 -8.23 -9.92 -3.46
CA ALA A 64 -8.80 -10.65 -2.34
C ALA A 64 -10.24 -11.11 -2.60
N ALA A 65 -11.06 -10.30 -3.28
CA ALA A 65 -12.43 -10.67 -3.64
C ALA A 65 -12.48 -11.80 -4.68
N VAL A 66 -11.60 -11.78 -5.68
CA VAL A 66 -11.53 -12.85 -6.72
C VAL A 66 -11.05 -14.17 -6.13
N ALA A 67 -10.16 -14.14 -5.15
CA ALA A 67 -9.69 -15.34 -4.44
C ALA A 67 -10.76 -15.97 -3.52
N MET A 68 -11.89 -15.30 -3.32
CA MET A 68 -13.02 -15.79 -2.53
C MET A 68 -14.17 -16.11 -3.51
N PRO A 69 -14.18 -17.31 -4.14
CA PRO A 69 -15.14 -17.61 -5.20
C PRO A 69 -16.60 -17.75 -4.73
N VAL A 70 -16.90 -17.70 -3.43
CA VAL A 70 -18.27 -17.92 -2.92
C VAL A 70 -18.56 -17.04 -1.71
N ALA A 71 -19.27 -15.94 -1.95
CA ALA A 71 -20.13 -15.28 -0.99
C ALA A 71 -21.26 -14.59 -1.76
N VAL A 72 -22.04 -15.41 -2.47
CA VAL A 72 -23.42 -15.12 -2.91
C VAL A 72 -24.26 -16.29 -2.42
#